data_AF-A0A1E3HEF0-F1
#
_entry.id   AF-A0A1E3HEF0-F1
#
_cell.length_a   1.000
_cell.length_b   1.000
_cell.length_c   1.000
_cell.angle_alpha   90.00
_cell.angle_beta   90.00
_cell.angle_gamma   90.00
#
_symmetry.space_group_name_H-M   'P 1'
#
loop_
_entity.id
_entity.type
_entity.pdbx_description
1 polymer ?
#
loop_
_entity_poly.entity_id
_entity_poly.type
_entity_poly.pdbx_seq_one_letter_code
_entity_poly.pdbx_strand_id
1 'polypeptide(L)'
;MGLPTPSVGPEIAEVQRVLEKSGLEYTLNDILMRPRWDGAVLTAHSGYGTNVEGPWDAVMKTIGDCHNAVHALGTPRIATDIRIGTRTDKSISSGGNEGKKKRVEDILAAQKQKQ
;
A
#
# COMPACT_ATOMS: atom_id res chain seq x y z
N MET A 1 -17.83 -3.21 4.95
CA MET A 1 -19.05 -2.55 5.47
C MET A 1 -20.09 -3.61 5.77
N GLY A 2 -20.81 -3.48 6.90
CA GLY A 2 -21.84 -4.44 7.31
C GLY A 2 -21.34 -5.58 8.21
N LEU A 3 -20.14 -5.44 8.79
CA LEU A 3 -19.64 -6.36 9.82
C LEU A 3 -20.26 -6.00 11.19
N PRO A 4 -20.45 -6.98 12.08
CA PRO A 4 -20.98 -6.75 13.43
C PRO A 4 -19.99 -6.04 14.35
N THR A 5 -18.71 -5.95 13.94
CA THR A 5 -17.62 -5.34 14.71
C THR A 5 -17.07 -4.11 13.99
N PRO A 6 -16.62 -3.08 14.75
CA PRO A 6 -15.96 -1.91 14.17
C PRO A 6 -14.50 -2.18 13.76
N SER A 7 -13.88 -3.24 14.27
CA SER A 7 -12.53 -3.64 13.89
C SER A 7 -12.53 -4.32 12.53
N VAL A 8 -11.62 -3.90 11.66
CA VAL A 8 -11.38 -4.46 10.30
C VAL A 8 -9.98 -5.05 10.15
N GLY A 9 -9.30 -5.28 11.27
CA GLY A 9 -7.93 -5.82 11.29
C GLY A 9 -7.78 -7.17 10.57
N PRO A 10 -8.68 -8.16 10.77
CA PRO A 10 -8.60 -9.44 10.09
C PRO A 10 -8.68 -9.33 8.56
N GLU A 11 -9.55 -8.46 8.05
CA GLU A 11 -9.74 -8.23 6.62
C GLU A 11 -8.50 -7.57 6.00
N ILE A 12 -7.93 -6.58 6.68
CA ILE A 12 -6.69 -5.92 6.26
C ILE A 12 -5.53 -6.93 6.22
N ALA A 13 -5.41 -7.79 7.24
CA ALA A 13 -4.38 -8.82 7.28
C ALA A 13 -4.52 -9.83 6.11
N GLU A 14 -5.74 -10.15 5.70
CA GLU A 14 -5.96 -11.05 4.56
C GLU A 14 -5.59 -10.39 3.23
N VAL A 15 -5.95 -9.12 3.03
CA VAL A 15 -5.50 -8.34 1.87
C VAL A 15 -3.98 -8.33 1.77
N GLN A 16 -3.29 -8.16 2.91
CA GLN A 16 -1.83 -8.16 2.96
C GLN A 16 -1.24 -9.52 2.53
N ARG A 17 -1.84 -10.64 2.94
CA ARG A 17 -1.42 -11.98 2.48
C ARG A 17 -1.60 -12.17 0.98
N VAL A 18 -2.66 -11.61 0.39
CA VAL A 18 -2.88 -11.66 -1.06
C VAL A 18 -1.82 -10.84 -1.79
N LEU A 19 -1.49 -9.64 -1.28
CA LEU A 19 -0.43 -8.81 -1.83
C LEU A 19 0.95 -9.49 -1.79
N GLU A 20 1.31 -10.14 -0.68
CA GLU A 20 2.55 -10.92 -0.56
C GLU A 20 2.64 -12.06 -1.58
N LYS A 21 1.51 -12.72 -1.88
CA LYS A 21 1.43 -13.78 -2.88
C LYS A 21 1.46 -13.27 -4.33
N SER A 22 1.07 -12.01 -4.56
CA SER A 22 1.00 -11.43 -5.90
C SER A 22 2.36 -11.23 -6.55
N GLY A 23 3.43 -11.13 -5.76
CA GLY A 23 4.80 -10.85 -6.23
C GLY A 23 4.98 -9.46 -6.84
N LEU A 24 3.97 -8.58 -6.73
CA LEU A 24 4.06 -7.19 -7.17
C LEU A 24 4.87 -6.37 -6.18
N GLU A 25 5.51 -5.31 -6.69
CA GLU A 25 6.13 -4.32 -5.83
C GLU A 25 5.02 -3.52 -5.14
N TYR A 26 5.00 -3.56 -3.81
CA TYR A 26 4.07 -2.76 -3.03
C TYR A 26 4.80 -2.06 -1.90
N THR A 27 4.32 -0.87 -1.54
CA THR A 27 4.81 -0.11 -0.39
C THR A 27 3.62 0.18 0.52
N LEU A 28 3.68 -0.31 1.75
CA LEU A 28 2.79 0.16 2.80
C LEU A 28 3.16 1.61 3.11
N ASN A 29 2.17 2.51 3.15
CA ASN A 29 2.41 3.92 3.49
C ASN A 29 2.72 4.05 4.99
N ASP A 30 3.84 3.53 5.46
CA ASP A 30 4.22 3.65 6.86
C ASP A 30 4.88 5.01 7.11
N ILE A 31 4.23 5.86 7.91
CA ILE A 31 4.86 7.04 8.51
C ILE A 31 5.66 6.65 9.76
N LEU A 32 5.57 5.39 10.22
CA LEU A 32 6.14 4.91 11.47
C LEU A 32 6.80 3.54 11.33
N MET A 33 7.72 3.37 10.38
CA MET A 33 8.82 2.39 10.54
C MET A 33 9.84 2.88 11.59
N ARG A 34 9.35 3.39 12.72
CA ARG A 34 10.17 3.64 13.89
C ARG A 34 10.02 2.43 14.80
N PRO A 35 11.13 1.86 15.32
CA PRO A 35 11.04 0.87 16.37
C PRO A 35 10.16 1.45 17.48
N ARG A 36 9.15 0.71 17.89
CA ARG A 36 8.52 0.97 19.16
C ARG A 36 9.62 0.81 20.22
N TRP A 37 9.62 1.66 21.25
CA TRP A 37 10.67 1.71 22.28
C TRP A 37 10.84 0.38 23.06
N ASP A 38 9.91 -0.56 22.89
CA ASP A 38 9.89 -1.92 23.45
C ASP A 38 10.45 -3.00 22.50
N GLY A 39 10.95 -2.64 21.31
CA GLY A 39 11.54 -3.58 20.35
C GLY A 39 10.54 -4.40 19.53
N ALA A 40 9.24 -4.16 19.66
CA ALA A 40 8.23 -4.79 18.83
C ALA A 40 8.10 -4.08 17.47
N VAL A 41 8.27 -4.83 16.38
CA VAL A 41 7.89 -4.37 15.03
C VAL A 41 6.37 -4.42 14.95
N LEU A 42 5.72 -3.31 15.30
CA LEU A 42 4.30 -3.13 15.04
C LEU A 42 4.16 -2.89 13.55
N THR A 43 3.66 -3.86 12.77
CA THR A 43 3.26 -3.64 11.37
C THR A 43 2.02 -2.74 11.36
N ALA A 44 2.21 -1.47 11.67
CA ALA A 44 1.17 -0.45 11.69
C ALA A 44 0.74 -0.23 10.24
N HIS A 45 -0.38 -0.83 9.87
CA HIS A 45 -1.03 -0.49 8.62
C HIS A 45 -1.52 0.95 8.75
N SER A 46 -0.86 1.88 8.07
CA SER A 46 -1.36 3.25 7.98
C SER A 46 -2.75 3.23 7.40
N GLY A 47 -3.68 3.97 8.03
CA GLY A 47 -5.07 4.09 7.58
C GLY A 47 -5.25 4.75 6.20
N TYR A 48 -4.16 5.05 5.49
CA TYR A 48 -4.13 5.71 4.18
C TYR A 48 -3.81 4.77 3.01
N GLY A 49 -3.84 3.45 3.22
CA GLY A 49 -3.80 2.45 2.16
C GLY A 49 -2.40 2.04 1.67
N THR A 50 -2.38 1.16 0.67
CA THR A 50 -1.17 0.52 0.13
C THR A 50 -0.92 0.98 -1.30
N ASN A 51 0.32 1.35 -1.61
CA ASN A 51 0.73 1.63 -2.99
C ASN A 51 1.15 0.30 -3.65
N VAL A 52 0.65 0.04 -4.86
CA VAL A 52 0.99 -1.15 -5.66
C VAL A 52 1.47 -0.67 -7.03
N GLU A 53 2.57 -1.23 -7.51
CA GLU A 53 3.14 -0.93 -8.82
C GLU A 53 3.30 -2.22 -9.64
N GLY A 54 3.11 -2.11 -10.96
CA GLY A 54 3.28 -3.23 -11.88
C GLY A 54 2.43 -3.12 -13.15
N PRO A 55 2.38 -4.19 -13.95
CA PRO A 55 1.53 -4.26 -15.13
C PRO A 55 0.05 -4.08 -14.79
N TRP A 56 -0.68 -3.35 -15.63
CA TRP A 56 -2.09 -3.03 -15.41
C TRP A 56 -2.94 -4.25 -15.05
N ASP A 57 -2.87 -5.30 -15.86
CA ASP A 57 -3.69 -6.51 -15.66
C ASP A 57 -3.34 -7.23 -14.36
N ALA A 58 -2.06 -7.27 -13.99
CA ALA A 58 -1.60 -7.91 -12.76
C ALA A 58 -2.05 -7.12 -11.52
N VAL A 59 -1.97 -5.79 -11.55
CA VAL A 59 -2.42 -4.90 -10.47
C VAL A 59 -3.94 -5.04 -10.29
N MET A 60 -4.71 -4.92 -11.37
CA MET A 60 -6.17 -5.03 -11.31
C MET A 60 -6.64 -6.41 -10.86
N LYS A 61 -5.98 -7.47 -11.34
CA LYS A 61 -6.25 -8.84 -10.88
C LYS A 61 -6.00 -8.97 -9.38
N THR A 62 -4.88 -8.45 -8.88
CA THR A 62 -4.54 -8.50 -7.46
C THR A 62 -5.57 -7.76 -6.60
N ILE A 63 -6.04 -6.59 -7.05
CA ILE A 63 -7.12 -5.86 -6.35
C ILE A 63 -8.41 -6.69 -6.31
N GLY A 64 -8.77 -7.35 -7.41
CA GLY A 64 -9.90 -8.28 -7.45
C GLY A 64 -9.73 -9.47 -6.50
N ASP A 65 -8.54 -10.07 -6.46
CA ASP A 65 -8.22 -11.18 -5.56
C ASP A 65 -8.32 -10.75 -4.08
N CYS A 66 -7.89 -9.53 -3.75
CA CYS A 66 -8.06 -8.94 -2.42
C CYS A 66 -9.54 -8.81 -2.03
N HIS A 67 -10.40 -8.34 -2.95
CA HIS A 67 -11.84 -8.27 -2.71
C HIS A 67 -12.44 -9.66 -2.48
N ASN A 68 -12.07 -10.64 -3.31
CA ASN A 68 -12.56 -12.02 -3.19
C ASN A 68 -12.18 -12.63 -1.84
N ALA A 69 -10.94 -12.42 -1.40
CA ALA A 69 -10.47 -12.92 -0.11
C ALA A 69 -11.24 -12.30 1.07
N VAL A 70 -11.49 -10.99 1.05
CA VAL A 70 -12.27 -10.30 2.08
C VAL A 70 -13.75 -10.69 2.05
N HIS A 71 -14.32 -10.93 0.87
CA HIS A 71 -15.68 -11.47 0.75
C HIS A 71 -15.76 -12.89 1.33
N ALA A 72 -14.73 -13.73 1.15
CA ALA A 72 -14.66 -15.06 1.74
C ALA A 72 -14.64 -15.04 3.27
N LEU A 73 -14.19 -13.94 3.89
CA LEU A 73 -14.26 -13.71 5.34
C LEU A 73 -15.67 -13.31 5.83
N GLY A 74 -16.64 -13.17 4.92
CA GLY A 74 -18.03 -12.83 5.25
C GLY A 74 -18.33 -11.33 5.22
N THR A 75 -17.43 -10.49 4.69
CA THR A 75 -17.73 -9.06 4.50
C THR A 75 -18.71 -8.89 3.32
N PRO A 76 -19.94 -8.40 3.54
CA PRO A 76 -20.95 -8.36 2.48
C PRO A 76 -20.71 -7.25 1.46
N ARG A 77 -20.08 -6.14 1.88
CA ARG A 77 -19.77 -5.01 0.99
C ARG A 77 -18.37 -4.46 1.25
N ILE A 78 -17.58 -4.36 0.20
CA ILE A 78 -16.25 -3.73 0.22
C ILE A 78 -16.33 -2.44 -0.58
N ALA A 79 -15.72 -1.37 -0.07
CA ALA A 79 -15.56 -0.12 -0.79
C ALA A 79 -14.07 0.20 -0.82
N THR A 80 -13.55 0.45 -2.01
CA THR A 80 -12.13 0.67 -2.25
C THR A 80 -11.99 1.99 -3.01
N ASP A 81 -11.18 2.89 -2.47
CA ASP A 81 -10.76 4.11 -3.13
C ASP A 81 -9.41 3.87 -3.80
N ILE A 82 -9.30 4.17 -5.09
CA ILE A 82 -8.10 3.89 -5.90
C ILE A 82 -7.70 5.18 -6.62
N ARG A 83 -6.46 5.60 -6.37
CA ARG A 83 -5.78 6.62 -7.17
C ARG A 83 -4.79 5.92 -8.09
N ILE A 84 -5.12 5.85 -9.37
CA ILE A 84 -4.31 5.17 -10.39
C ILE A 84 -3.78 6.15 -11.43
N GLY A 85 -2.54 5.97 -11.86
CA GLY A 85 -1.92 6.77 -12.91
C GLY A 85 -1.10 5.88 -13.84
N THR A 86 -1.34 6.00 -15.14
CA THR A 86 -0.53 5.39 -16.19
C THR A 86 0.20 6.49 -16.96
N ARG A 87 1.31 6.15 -17.60
CA ARG A 87 2.09 7.10 -18.41
C ARG A 87 2.73 6.38 -19.60
N THR A 88 2.84 7.05 -20.73
CA THR A 88 3.45 6.51 -21.97
C THR A 88 4.76 7.19 -22.35
N ASP A 89 5.11 8.31 -21.68
CA ASP A 89 6.29 9.11 -21.97
C ASP A 89 7.58 8.53 -21.38
N LYS A 90 7.49 7.66 -20.36
CA LYS A 90 8.64 6.95 -19.76
C LYS A 90 8.23 5.53 -19.38
N SER A 91 9.05 4.55 -19.77
CA SER A 91 8.93 3.18 -19.27
C SER A 91 9.46 3.12 -17.83
N ILE A 92 8.56 2.85 -16.88
CA ILE A 92 8.92 2.57 -15.49
C ILE A 92 8.50 1.13 -15.23
N SER A 93 9.47 0.24 -15.05
CA SER A 93 9.21 -1.18 -14.77
C SER A 93 8.99 -1.46 -13.28
N SER A 94 9.59 -0.65 -12.40
CA SER A 94 9.57 -0.77 -10.93
C SER A 94 10.13 0.52 -10.30
N GLY A 95 9.76 0.84 -9.05
CA GLY A 95 10.33 1.96 -8.28
C GLY A 95 9.92 3.38 -8.73
N GLY A 96 8.77 3.53 -9.41
CA GLY A 96 8.28 4.83 -9.88
C GLY A 96 8.00 5.80 -8.74
N ASN A 97 7.41 5.31 -7.64
CA ASN A 97 7.20 6.10 -6.44
C ASN A 97 8.47 6.27 -5.61
N GLU A 98 9.41 5.33 -5.65
CA GLU A 98 10.70 5.47 -4.96
C GLU A 98 11.51 6.65 -5.50
N GLY A 99 11.58 6.79 -6.84
CA GLY A 99 12.22 7.95 -7.47
C GLY A 99 11.59 9.29 -7.07
N LYS A 100 10.26 9.32 -6.87
CA LYS A 100 9.55 10.52 -6.39
C LYS A 100 9.88 10.82 -4.93
N LYS A 101 9.89 9.81 -4.05
CA LYS A 101 10.26 9.96 -2.64
C LYS A 101 11.69 10.50 -2.51
N LYS A 102 12.64 9.88 -3.22
CA LYS A 102 14.04 10.32 -3.23
C LYS A 102 14.19 11.76 -3.70
N ARG A 103 13.47 12.17 -4.75
CA ARG A 103 13.47 13.57 -5.23
C ARG A 103 13.01 14.54 -4.14
N VAL A 104 11.97 14.20 -3.39
CA VAL A 104 11.46 15.05 -2.29
C VAL A 104 12.48 15.11 -1.16
N GLU A 105 13.08 13.98 -0.79
CA GLU A 105 14.14 13.91 0.23
C GLU A 105 15.35 14.77 -0.14
N ASP A 106 15.82 14.69 -1.40
CA ASP A 106 16.94 15.49 -1.91
C ASP A 106 16.63 17.00 -1.83
N ILE A 107 15.41 17.42 -2.18
CA ILE A 107 14.99 18.82 -2.10
C ILE A 107 14.97 19.31 -0.65
N LEU A 108 14.43 18.51 0.27
CA LEU A 108 14.38 18.86 1.70
C LEU A 108 15.79 18.93 2.31
N ALA A 109 16.70 18.03 1.92
CA ALA A 109 18.08 18.05 2.36
C ALA A 109 18.82 19.32 1.87
N ALA A 110 18.60 19.71 0.61
CA ALA A 110 19.20 20.92 0.04
C ALA A 110 18.69 22.23 0.69
N GLN A 111 17.45 22.24 1.18
CA GLN A 111 16.90 23.39 1.92
C GLN A 111 17.51 23.55 3.31
N LYS A 112 17.80 22.43 4.01
CA LYS A 112 18.44 22.46 5.34
C LYS A 112 19.89 22.97 5.34
N GLN A 113 20.61 22.87 4.22
CA GLN A 113 21.98 23.40 4.11
C GLN A 113 22.06 24.90 3.82
N LYS A 114 20.93 25.53 3.48
CA LYS A 114 20.83 26.97 3.17
C LYS A 114 20.36 27.82 4.36
N GLN A 115 20.11 27.20 5.51
CA GLN A 115 19.61 27.83 6.74
C GLN A 115 20.66 27.74 7.83
#